data_AF-A0A327KTU4-F1
#
_entry.id   AF-A0A327KTU4-F1
#
_cell.length_a   1.000
_cell.length_b   1.000
_cell.length_c   1.000
_cell.angle_alpha   90.00
_cell.angle_beta   90.00
_cell.angle_gamma   90.00
#
_symmetry.space_group_name_H-M   'P 1'
#
loop_
_entity.id
_entity.type
_entity.pdbx_description
1 polymer ?
#
loop_
_entity_poly.entity_id
_entity_poly.type
_entity_poly.pdbx_seq_one_letter_code
_entity_poly.pdbx_strand_id
1 'polypeptide(L)'
;MATAVALRTDFSVADLRRLAAASKNANQSRRQLSLAAAGDGMNRTEAARIGGMERQTLRDWVHRFNTHGPDGLMDIPSPGPSSRLTTAQLVELAEIVGVPPLSVNGPRNLPTLGRAKFPTLAGVVISRWGDRSLRSWAAERLALRRERAAPLVADLEIWMRAERARLSRHSDVAKAMDYMLKRWIAFTRFLDDGQICLTNNATERALRGIALGRKSWLFAGSDRGCERAALMYTLIQAARLNEVDPQAWLADVLARINDQAIRDLAALLPWNYTPAPTSLAA
;
A
#
# COMPACT_ATOMS: atom_id res chain seq x y z
N MET A 1 -17.13 -34.91 11.26
CA MET A 1 -18.26 -33.95 11.19
C MET A 1 -17.78 -32.60 11.72
N ALA A 2 -18.32 -31.47 11.24
CA ALA A 2 -17.86 -30.14 11.65
C ALA A 2 -18.62 -29.65 12.90
N THR A 3 -17.92 -29.55 14.03
CA THR A 3 -18.51 -29.15 15.32
C THR A 3 -19.13 -27.76 15.26
N ALA A 4 -20.30 -27.63 15.90
CA ALA A 4 -20.94 -26.34 16.14
C ALA A 4 -20.05 -25.49 17.06
N VAL A 5 -19.98 -24.19 16.79
CA VAL A 5 -19.22 -23.23 17.60
C VAL A 5 -20.26 -22.46 18.42
N ALA A 6 -20.33 -22.75 19.72
CA ALA A 6 -21.16 -22.00 20.65
C ALA A 6 -20.64 -20.56 20.78
N LEU A 7 -21.52 -19.63 21.10
CA LEU A 7 -21.12 -18.29 21.56
C LEU A 7 -20.62 -18.36 23.00
N ARG A 8 -19.71 -17.46 23.37
CA ARG A 8 -19.30 -17.24 24.76
C ARG A 8 -20.51 -16.87 25.64
N THR A 9 -20.56 -17.41 26.86
CA THR A 9 -21.74 -17.37 27.74
C THR A 9 -21.81 -16.16 28.67
N ASP A 10 -20.74 -15.34 28.72
CA ASP A 10 -20.61 -14.13 29.52
C ASP A 10 -21.25 -12.88 28.88
N PHE A 11 -21.75 -13.00 27.65
CA PHE A 11 -22.58 -12.00 26.98
C PHE A 11 -23.93 -12.62 26.61
N SER A 12 -25.03 -12.05 27.10
CA SER A 12 -26.35 -12.46 26.65
C SER A 12 -26.64 -11.93 25.23
N VAL A 13 -27.64 -12.53 24.58
CA VAL A 13 -28.13 -12.03 23.29
C VAL A 13 -28.67 -10.59 23.40
N ALA A 14 -29.22 -10.21 24.56
CA ALA A 14 -29.64 -8.84 24.83
C ALA A 14 -28.44 -7.87 24.87
N ASP A 15 -27.29 -8.29 25.40
CA ASP A 15 -26.07 -7.47 25.41
C ASP A 15 -25.54 -7.22 24.01
N LEU A 16 -25.50 -8.25 23.16
CA LEU A 16 -25.13 -8.11 21.74
C LEU A 16 -26.02 -7.09 21.01
N ARG A 17 -27.34 -7.05 21.31
CA ARG A 17 -28.26 -6.06 20.75
C ARG A 17 -28.01 -4.65 21.29
N ARG A 18 -27.77 -4.49 22.60
CA ARG A 18 -27.41 -3.20 23.22
C ARG A 18 -26.11 -2.63 22.63
N LEU A 19 -25.10 -3.48 22.45
CA LEU A 19 -23.81 -3.12 21.84
C LEU A 19 -23.95 -2.72 20.37
N ALA A 20 -24.77 -3.44 19.59
CA ALA A 20 -25.00 -3.13 18.18
C ALA A 20 -25.64 -1.75 17.96
N ALA A 21 -26.57 -1.36 18.85
CA ALA A 21 -27.20 -0.04 18.84
C ALA A 21 -26.26 1.07 19.30
N ALA A 22 -25.26 0.77 20.13
CA ALA A 22 -24.27 1.73 20.63
C ALA A 22 -23.06 1.95 19.68
N SER A 23 -22.75 1.00 18.79
CA SER A 23 -21.60 1.12 17.90
C SER A 23 -21.79 2.17 16.80
N LYS A 24 -20.75 2.99 16.61
CA LYS A 24 -20.64 3.99 15.54
C LYS A 24 -20.13 3.41 14.20
N ASN A 25 -19.91 2.09 14.12
CA ASN A 25 -19.42 1.41 12.93
C ASN A 25 -20.49 0.45 12.39
N ALA A 26 -21.15 0.85 11.29
CA ALA A 26 -22.26 0.10 10.70
C ALA A 26 -21.92 -1.37 10.33
N ASN A 27 -20.66 -1.69 10.01
CA ASN A 27 -20.24 -3.06 9.75
C ASN A 27 -20.00 -3.86 11.04
N GLN A 28 -19.63 -3.20 12.15
CA GLN A 28 -19.56 -3.82 13.47
C GLN A 28 -20.98 -4.12 14.00
N SER A 29 -21.90 -3.15 13.96
CA SER A 29 -23.30 -3.34 14.37
C SER A 29 -23.98 -4.49 13.62
N ARG A 30 -23.83 -4.54 12.28
CA ARG A 30 -24.35 -5.62 11.44
C ARG A 30 -23.88 -7.02 11.90
N ARG A 31 -22.61 -7.16 12.25
CA ARG A 31 -22.04 -8.42 12.75
C ARG A 31 -22.57 -8.77 14.14
N GLN A 32 -22.66 -7.79 15.05
CA GLN A 32 -23.20 -8.00 16.40
C GLN A 32 -24.68 -8.46 16.36
N LEU A 33 -25.51 -7.89 15.49
CA LEU A 33 -26.88 -8.35 15.25
C LEU A 33 -26.96 -9.76 14.63
N SER A 34 -26.02 -10.11 13.76
CA SER A 34 -25.94 -11.46 13.17
C SER A 34 -25.65 -12.52 14.23
N LEU A 35 -24.71 -12.22 15.14
CA LEU A 35 -24.37 -13.10 16.26
C LEU A 35 -25.52 -13.17 17.27
N ALA A 36 -26.21 -12.06 17.53
CA ALA A 36 -27.37 -12.03 18.40
C ALA A 36 -28.47 -12.99 17.90
N ALA A 37 -28.83 -12.89 16.62
CA ALA A 37 -29.83 -13.77 16.02
C ALA A 37 -29.43 -15.25 16.08
N ALA A 38 -28.16 -15.58 15.80
CA ALA A 38 -27.66 -16.95 15.94
C ALA A 38 -27.72 -17.47 17.39
N GLY A 39 -27.60 -16.59 18.39
CA GLY A 39 -27.75 -16.90 19.81
C GLY A 39 -29.20 -17.24 20.21
N ASP A 40 -30.20 -16.62 19.59
CA ASP A 40 -31.63 -16.97 19.76
C ASP A 40 -32.02 -18.27 19.00
N GLY A 41 -31.06 -19.10 18.62
CA GLY A 41 -31.29 -20.35 17.89
C GLY A 41 -31.61 -20.17 16.40
N MET A 42 -31.56 -18.95 15.86
CA MET A 42 -31.76 -18.74 14.41
C MET A 42 -30.69 -19.47 13.61
N ASN A 43 -31.10 -20.15 12.54
CA ASN A 43 -30.17 -20.91 11.71
C ASN A 43 -29.07 -20.00 11.11
N ARG A 44 -27.85 -20.54 10.98
CA ARG A 44 -26.65 -19.80 10.53
C ARG A 44 -26.78 -19.13 9.15
N THR A 45 -27.68 -19.59 8.28
CA THR A 45 -27.93 -19.00 6.95
C THR A 45 -28.75 -17.71 7.06
N GLU A 46 -29.73 -17.70 7.95
CA GLU A 46 -30.62 -16.57 8.19
C GLU A 46 -29.89 -15.50 9.03
N ALA A 47 -29.21 -15.93 10.09
CA ALA A 47 -28.41 -15.06 10.96
C ALA A 47 -27.31 -14.30 10.20
N ALA A 48 -26.65 -14.93 9.21
CA ALA A 48 -25.61 -14.26 8.41
C ALA A 48 -26.20 -13.18 7.48
N ARG A 49 -27.44 -13.36 7.02
CA ARG A 49 -28.12 -12.41 6.12
C ARG A 49 -28.40 -11.07 6.79
N ILE A 50 -28.70 -11.08 8.09
CA ILE A 50 -28.98 -9.87 8.90
C ILE A 50 -27.81 -8.87 8.84
N GLY A 51 -26.57 -9.35 8.89
CA GLY A 51 -25.39 -8.50 8.75
C GLY A 51 -24.82 -8.40 7.33
N GLY A 52 -25.53 -8.92 6.32
CA GLY A 52 -25.10 -8.87 4.92
C GLY A 52 -23.85 -9.71 4.61
N MET A 53 -23.72 -10.90 5.20
CA MET A 53 -22.56 -11.78 5.00
C MET A 53 -22.93 -13.24 4.72
N GLU A 54 -21.94 -14.02 4.29
CA GLU A 54 -22.04 -15.46 4.04
C GLU A 54 -21.81 -16.27 5.35
N ARG A 55 -22.19 -17.55 5.39
CA ARG A 55 -22.20 -18.41 6.60
C ARG A 55 -20.81 -18.76 7.12
N GLN A 56 -19.84 -19.06 6.25
CA GLN A 56 -18.46 -19.24 6.67
C GLN A 56 -17.89 -17.91 7.16
N THR A 57 -18.18 -16.81 6.46
CA THR A 57 -17.85 -15.46 6.94
C THR A 57 -18.42 -15.21 8.35
N LEU A 58 -19.69 -15.54 8.61
CA LEU A 58 -20.29 -15.47 9.95
C LEU A 58 -19.57 -16.37 10.96
N ARG A 59 -19.19 -17.61 10.59
CA ARG A 59 -18.40 -18.50 11.46
C ARG A 59 -17.06 -17.88 11.83
N ASP A 60 -16.38 -17.22 10.90
CA ASP A 60 -15.12 -16.53 11.15
C ASP A 60 -15.31 -15.31 12.06
N TRP A 61 -16.43 -14.59 11.94
CA TRP A 61 -16.82 -13.54 12.89
C TRP A 61 -17.22 -14.08 14.26
N VAL A 62 -17.86 -15.25 14.36
CA VAL A 62 -18.13 -15.95 15.64
C VAL A 62 -16.83 -16.35 16.33
N HIS A 63 -15.85 -16.89 15.60
CA HIS A 63 -14.51 -17.15 16.16
C HIS A 63 -13.86 -15.84 16.63
N ARG A 64 -13.86 -14.78 15.79
CA ARG A 64 -13.29 -13.47 16.16
C ARG A 64 -14.00 -12.83 17.36
N PHE A 65 -15.31 -13.01 17.53
CA PHE A 65 -16.08 -12.52 18.67
C PHE A 65 -15.85 -13.35 19.95
N ASN A 66 -15.81 -14.68 19.85
CA ASN A 66 -15.53 -15.51 21.00
C ASN A 66 -14.16 -15.16 21.60
N THR A 67 -13.14 -14.96 20.77
CA THR A 67 -11.79 -14.58 21.22
C THR A 67 -11.68 -13.11 21.65
N HIS A 68 -12.25 -12.14 20.92
CA HIS A 68 -11.98 -10.71 21.11
C HIS A 68 -13.20 -9.86 21.49
N GLY A 69 -14.33 -10.51 21.83
CA GLY A 69 -15.57 -9.82 22.18
C GLY A 69 -16.12 -8.93 21.05
N PRO A 70 -16.89 -7.88 21.41
CA PRO A 70 -17.61 -7.03 20.45
C PRO A 70 -16.71 -6.32 19.41
N ASP A 71 -15.44 -6.07 19.74
CA ASP A 71 -14.47 -5.35 18.90
C ASP A 71 -13.74 -6.23 17.87
N GLY A 72 -13.83 -7.56 18.00
CA GLY A 72 -13.34 -8.50 16.99
C GLY A 72 -14.00 -8.32 15.61
N LEU A 73 -15.03 -7.49 15.49
CA LEU A 73 -15.99 -7.40 14.38
C LEU A 73 -15.76 -6.20 13.42
N MET A 74 -14.54 -5.66 13.30
CA MET A 74 -14.23 -4.50 12.43
C MET A 74 -13.45 -4.82 11.13
N ASP A 75 -13.59 -3.95 10.11
CA ASP A 75 -13.12 -4.12 8.71
C ASP A 75 -11.64 -3.87 8.42
N ILE A 76 -11.10 -4.48 7.36
CA ILE A 76 -9.70 -4.34 6.91
C ILE A 76 -9.56 -4.32 5.36
N PRO A 77 -8.87 -3.32 4.73
CA PRO A 77 -8.66 -3.26 3.27
C PRO A 77 -7.29 -3.81 2.72
N SER A 78 -6.92 -3.56 1.45
CA SER A 78 -5.77 -4.20 0.73
C SER A 78 -4.94 -3.27 -0.23
N PRO A 79 -3.76 -3.69 -0.79
CA PRO A 79 -2.77 -2.82 -1.47
C PRO A 79 -3.01 -2.42 -2.95
N GLY A 80 -3.37 -3.36 -3.83
CA GLY A 80 -3.59 -3.11 -5.28
C GLY A 80 -2.39 -3.32 -6.23
N PRO A 81 -2.60 -3.22 -7.56
CA PRO A 81 -1.73 -3.84 -8.58
C PRO A 81 -0.67 -2.93 -9.23
N SER A 82 0.22 -3.60 -9.98
CA SER A 82 1.23 -3.07 -10.91
C SER A 82 0.63 -2.62 -12.26
N SER A 83 1.42 -1.87 -13.03
CA SER A 83 1.09 -1.48 -14.40
C SER A 83 1.66 -2.50 -15.41
N ARG A 84 0.90 -2.80 -16.48
CA ARG A 84 0.90 -3.99 -17.36
C ARG A 84 2.00 -4.12 -18.45
N LEU A 85 3.21 -3.63 -18.17
CA LEU A 85 3.87 -2.74 -19.12
C LEU A 85 5.12 -3.30 -19.91
N THR A 86 5.28 -3.00 -21.23
CA THR A 86 6.41 -3.29 -22.20
C THR A 86 7.00 -2.03 -22.96
N THR A 87 8.33 -1.76 -23.04
CA THR A 87 8.95 -0.37 -23.13
C THR A 87 8.81 0.52 -24.38
N ALA A 88 9.04 0.04 -25.60
CA ALA A 88 9.19 0.92 -26.79
C ALA A 88 7.97 1.84 -27.02
N GLN A 89 6.84 1.33 -26.56
CA GLN A 89 5.48 1.82 -26.68
C GLN A 89 5.24 3.13 -25.84
N LEU A 90 6.18 3.53 -24.96
CA LEU A 90 6.16 4.82 -24.24
C LEU A 90 6.70 5.93 -25.11
N VAL A 91 7.72 5.59 -25.91
CA VAL A 91 8.53 6.56 -26.63
C VAL A 91 7.65 7.14 -27.71
N GLU A 92 7.03 6.27 -28.50
CA GLU A 92 6.12 6.66 -29.56
C GLU A 92 4.79 7.25 -29.00
N LEU A 93 4.36 6.91 -27.76
CA LEU A 93 3.26 7.61 -27.05
C LEU A 93 3.51 9.12 -26.94
N ALA A 94 4.76 9.52 -26.72
CA ALA A 94 5.09 10.93 -26.60
C ALA A 94 4.84 11.71 -27.89
N GLU A 95 5.23 11.10 -29.01
CA GLU A 95 5.24 11.73 -30.33
C GLU A 95 3.82 12.05 -30.79
N ILE A 96 2.87 11.13 -30.56
CA ILE A 96 1.46 11.35 -30.92
C ILE A 96 0.78 12.36 -29.98
N VAL A 97 1.17 12.41 -28.70
CA VAL A 97 0.58 13.33 -27.70
C VAL A 97 1.18 14.74 -27.78
N GLY A 98 2.35 14.90 -28.41
CA GLY A 98 3.10 16.16 -28.43
C GLY A 98 3.74 16.50 -27.08
N VAL A 99 3.98 15.49 -26.22
CA VAL A 99 4.50 15.64 -24.84
C VAL A 99 5.48 14.50 -24.56
N PRO A 100 6.73 14.75 -24.12
CA PRO A 100 7.80 13.74 -24.02
C PRO A 100 7.46 12.50 -23.14
N PRO A 101 8.16 11.35 -23.33
CA PRO A 101 7.65 10.03 -22.92
C PRO A 101 7.25 9.87 -21.44
N LEU A 102 6.05 9.32 -21.26
CA LEU A 102 5.51 8.90 -19.95
C LEU A 102 6.06 7.54 -19.51
N SER A 103 5.61 6.99 -18.37
CA SER A 103 6.22 5.77 -17.82
C SER A 103 5.47 5.01 -16.69
N VAL A 104 5.87 3.74 -16.47
CA VAL A 104 5.16 2.57 -15.87
C VAL A 104 4.07 2.88 -14.88
N ASN A 105 4.52 3.32 -13.72
CA ASN A 105 3.82 3.20 -12.46
C ASN A 105 3.45 4.62 -12.01
N GLY A 106 3.00 5.40 -12.99
CA GLY A 106 2.73 6.82 -12.89
C GLY A 106 1.85 7.19 -11.68
N PRO A 107 1.81 8.48 -11.31
CA PRO A 107 1.00 8.92 -10.19
C PRO A 107 -0.46 8.53 -10.40
N ARG A 108 -1.06 7.80 -9.44
CA ARG A 108 -2.48 7.38 -9.51
C ARG A 108 -3.48 8.55 -9.35
N ASN A 109 -2.99 9.78 -9.25
CA ASN A 109 -3.73 11.04 -9.44
C ASN A 109 -2.74 12.11 -9.95
N LEU A 110 -3.10 12.84 -11.00
CA LEU A 110 -2.35 13.97 -11.56
C LEU A 110 -3.35 15.08 -11.97
N PRO A 111 -3.42 16.21 -11.25
CA PRO A 111 -4.33 17.31 -11.59
C PRO A 111 -4.07 17.92 -12.98
N THR A 112 -2.85 17.77 -13.51
CA THR A 112 -2.40 18.39 -14.77
C THR A 112 -2.82 17.64 -16.03
N LEU A 113 -3.42 16.44 -15.93
CA LEU A 113 -4.25 15.90 -17.03
C LEU A 113 -5.60 16.64 -17.15
N GLY A 114 -5.87 17.62 -16.27
CA GLY A 114 -6.97 18.58 -16.39
C GLY A 114 -6.86 19.56 -17.58
N ARG A 115 -5.76 19.56 -18.36
CA ARG A 115 -5.66 20.28 -19.65
C ARG A 115 -5.49 19.39 -20.89
N ALA A 116 -5.20 18.09 -20.72
CA ALA A 116 -5.15 17.12 -21.80
C ALA A 116 -6.02 15.92 -21.42
N LYS A 117 -7.26 15.87 -21.94
CA LYS A 117 -8.27 14.89 -21.51
C LYS A 117 -7.73 13.46 -21.60
N PHE A 118 -7.83 12.73 -20.48
CA PHE A 118 -7.47 11.31 -20.38
C PHE A 118 -7.87 10.43 -21.58
N PRO A 119 -9.10 10.50 -22.16
CA PRO A 119 -9.44 9.72 -23.35
C PRO A 119 -8.55 9.97 -24.57
N THR A 120 -7.96 11.17 -24.73
CA THR A 120 -7.07 11.48 -25.85
C THR A 120 -5.73 10.76 -25.69
N LEU A 121 -5.09 10.81 -24.51
CA LEU A 121 -3.89 10.01 -24.25
C LEU A 121 -4.19 8.51 -24.27
N ALA A 122 -5.29 8.08 -23.62
CA ALA A 122 -5.65 6.67 -23.50
C ALA A 122 -5.94 6.03 -24.87
N GLY A 123 -6.75 6.68 -25.72
CA GLY A 123 -7.02 6.21 -27.08
C GLY A 123 -5.76 6.16 -27.94
N VAL A 124 -4.80 7.07 -27.70
CA VAL A 124 -3.50 7.07 -28.36
C VAL A 124 -2.62 5.90 -27.93
N VAL A 125 -2.48 5.59 -26.63
CA VAL A 125 -1.71 4.38 -26.22
C VAL A 125 -2.35 3.08 -26.69
N ILE A 126 -3.69 3.01 -26.67
CA ILE A 126 -4.45 1.80 -26.98
C ILE A 126 -4.51 1.52 -28.48
N SER A 127 -4.70 2.55 -29.32
CA SER A 127 -4.79 2.35 -30.79
C SER A 127 -3.45 2.00 -31.43
N ARG A 128 -2.33 2.28 -30.77
CA ARG A 128 -1.00 2.12 -31.35
C ARG A 128 -0.11 1.11 -30.64
N TRP A 129 -0.26 0.82 -29.33
CA TRP A 129 0.65 -0.12 -28.64
C TRP A 129 0.23 -0.93 -27.39
N GLY A 130 0.12 -0.28 -26.21
CA GLY A 130 0.87 -0.75 -25.00
C GLY A 130 1.60 0.34 -24.15
N ASP A 131 2.90 0.17 -23.76
CA ASP A 131 3.52 0.53 -22.42
C ASP A 131 5.07 0.96 -22.38
N ARG A 132 6.15 0.88 -21.51
CA ARG A 132 6.68 0.58 -20.11
C ARG A 132 7.47 1.70 -19.34
N SER A 133 8.82 1.76 -19.36
CA SER A 133 9.75 2.01 -18.18
C SER A 133 9.87 3.40 -17.48
N LEU A 134 9.96 3.44 -16.12
CA LEU A 134 9.93 4.65 -15.22
C LEU A 134 11.25 4.96 -14.47
N ARG A 135 12.25 4.06 -14.43
CA ARG A 135 13.44 4.25 -13.56
C ARG A 135 14.61 4.96 -14.22
N SER A 136 14.78 4.88 -15.53
CA SER A 136 15.94 5.39 -16.28
C SER A 136 16.12 6.91 -16.23
N TRP A 137 15.06 7.65 -15.90
CA TRP A 137 14.92 9.09 -16.11
C TRP A 137 15.48 9.98 -14.98
N ALA A 138 16.60 9.61 -14.35
CA ALA A 138 17.06 10.31 -13.13
C ALA A 138 17.79 11.64 -13.42
N ALA A 139 18.74 11.65 -14.36
CA ALA A 139 19.55 12.83 -14.66
C ALA A 139 18.74 13.95 -15.32
N GLU A 140 17.90 13.62 -16.31
CA GLU A 140 17.04 14.58 -17.01
C GLU A 140 16.04 15.22 -16.04
N ARG A 141 15.50 14.42 -15.12
CA ARG A 141 14.58 14.87 -14.07
C ARG A 141 15.28 15.81 -13.08
N LEU A 142 16.56 15.60 -12.78
CA LEU A 142 17.35 16.52 -11.97
C LEU A 142 17.58 17.85 -12.70
N ALA A 143 17.95 17.82 -13.98
CA ALA A 143 18.11 19.03 -14.80
C ALA A 143 16.81 19.84 -14.88
N LEU A 144 15.69 19.20 -15.26
CA LEU A 144 14.37 19.84 -15.35
C LEU A 144 13.89 20.43 -14.01
N ARG A 145 14.26 19.82 -12.88
CA ARG A 145 13.97 20.36 -11.54
C ARG A 145 14.81 21.61 -11.23
N ARG A 146 16.08 21.63 -11.59
CA ARG A 146 16.94 22.82 -11.42
C ARG A 146 16.49 23.97 -12.31
N GLU A 147 16.04 23.68 -13.54
CA GLU A 147 15.46 24.65 -14.46
C GLU A 147 14.12 25.22 -13.95
N ARG A 148 13.16 24.36 -13.58
CA ARG A 148 11.75 24.76 -13.40
C ARG A 148 11.21 24.72 -11.98
N ALA A 149 11.70 23.80 -11.15
CA ALA A 149 11.19 23.60 -9.79
C ALA A 149 11.96 24.41 -8.75
N ALA A 150 13.28 24.55 -8.91
CA ALA A 150 14.12 25.33 -8.00
C ALA A 150 13.69 26.80 -7.85
N PRO A 151 13.41 27.59 -8.92
CA PRO A 151 12.91 28.97 -8.75
C PRO A 151 11.58 29.01 -7.99
N LEU A 152 10.60 28.18 -8.39
CA LEU A 152 9.29 28.12 -7.73
C LEU A 152 9.38 27.69 -6.25
N VAL A 153 10.37 26.88 -5.88
CA VAL A 153 10.64 26.50 -4.50
C VAL A 153 11.32 27.64 -3.73
N ALA A 154 12.23 28.40 -4.34
CA ALA A 154 12.81 29.59 -3.72
C ALA A 154 11.76 30.68 -3.47
N ASP A 155 10.90 30.96 -4.47
CA ASP A 155 9.77 31.88 -4.36
C ASP A 155 8.80 31.44 -3.23
N LEU A 156 8.51 30.13 -3.15
CA LEU A 156 7.70 29.57 -2.08
C LEU A 156 8.37 29.73 -0.70
N GLU A 157 9.69 29.60 -0.58
CA GLU A 157 10.40 29.82 0.68
C GLU A 157 10.26 31.28 1.14
N ILE A 158 10.52 32.22 0.23
CA ILE A 158 10.43 33.67 0.47
C ILE A 158 9.00 34.03 0.89
N TRP A 159 8.00 33.57 0.13
CA TRP A 159 6.59 33.80 0.44
C TRP A 159 6.18 33.19 1.79
N MET A 160 6.54 31.92 2.05
CA MET A 160 6.21 31.26 3.31
C MET A 160 6.85 31.96 4.51
N ARG A 161 8.09 32.44 4.39
CA ARG A 161 8.76 33.21 5.47
C ARG A 161 8.10 34.56 5.70
N ALA A 162 7.76 35.28 4.64
CA ALA A 162 7.09 36.58 4.72
C ALA A 162 5.68 36.47 5.33
N GLU A 163 4.89 35.47 4.91
CA GLU A 163 3.54 35.27 5.43
C GLU A 163 3.58 34.72 6.87
N ARG A 164 4.51 33.80 7.17
CA ARG A 164 4.73 33.32 8.54
C ARG A 164 5.10 34.45 9.51
N ALA A 165 5.75 35.52 9.05
CA ALA A 165 6.05 36.69 9.88
C ALA A 165 4.81 37.54 10.21
N ARG A 166 3.75 37.50 9.39
CA ARG A 166 2.46 38.18 9.64
C ARG A 166 1.55 37.40 10.59
N LEU A 167 1.71 36.09 10.69
CA LEU A 167 0.82 35.22 11.48
C LEU A 167 1.19 35.19 12.97
N SER A 168 0.15 35.25 13.82
CA SER A 168 0.28 35.01 15.26
C SER A 168 0.85 33.61 15.55
N ARG A 169 1.77 33.53 16.53
CA ARG A 169 2.44 32.30 16.98
C ARG A 169 1.51 31.15 17.37
N HIS A 170 0.24 31.45 17.64
CA HIS A 170 -0.77 30.47 18.06
C HIS A 170 -1.60 29.90 16.89
N SER A 171 -1.51 30.48 15.69
CA SER A 171 -2.22 30.05 14.48
C SER A 171 -1.79 28.66 14.02
N ASP A 172 -2.74 27.80 13.65
CA ASP A 172 -2.44 26.47 13.09
C ASP A 172 -1.76 26.55 11.72
N VAL A 173 -2.03 27.60 10.94
CA VAL A 173 -1.30 27.87 9.69
C VAL A 173 0.17 28.20 9.99
N ALA A 174 0.45 28.97 11.05
CA ALA A 174 1.82 29.25 11.48
C ALA A 174 2.54 27.98 11.95
N LYS A 175 1.86 27.07 12.66
CA LYS A 175 2.41 25.76 13.05
C LYS A 175 2.76 24.89 11.83
N ALA A 176 1.91 24.88 10.80
CA ALA A 176 2.16 24.15 9.55
C ALA A 176 3.34 24.74 8.76
N MET A 177 3.41 26.08 8.64
CA MET A 177 4.55 26.77 8.03
C MET A 177 5.86 26.47 8.80
N ASP A 178 5.85 26.55 10.13
CA ASP A 178 7.02 26.22 10.96
C ASP A 178 7.45 24.76 10.80
N TYR A 179 6.51 23.82 10.70
CA TYR A 179 6.80 22.39 10.49
C TYR A 179 7.56 22.15 9.17
N MET A 180 7.18 22.87 8.11
CA MET A 180 7.78 22.77 6.78
C MET A 180 9.12 23.52 6.69
N LEU A 181 9.18 24.76 7.18
CA LEU A 181 10.42 25.57 7.20
C LEU A 181 11.51 24.93 8.06
N LYS A 182 11.17 24.29 9.20
CA LYS A 182 12.13 23.51 10.01
C LYS A 182 12.70 22.27 9.31
N ARG A 183 12.08 21.83 8.20
CA ARG A 183 12.51 20.68 7.39
C ARG A 183 12.96 21.07 5.99
N TRP A 184 13.16 22.35 5.72
CA TRP A 184 13.36 22.85 4.36
C TRP A 184 14.48 22.13 3.60
N ILE A 185 15.64 21.98 4.24
CA ILE A 185 16.82 21.27 3.69
C ILE A 185 16.50 19.81 3.30
N ALA A 186 15.60 19.15 4.03
CA ALA A 186 15.15 17.78 3.75
C ALA A 186 14.07 17.75 2.66
N PHE A 187 13.14 18.71 2.68
CA PHE A 187 12.12 18.90 1.65
C PHE A 187 12.75 19.19 0.28
N THR A 188 13.81 20.00 0.19
CA THR A 188 14.43 20.40 -1.07
C THR A 188 15.40 19.38 -1.68
N ARG A 189 15.72 18.26 -0.99
CA ARG A 189 16.69 17.23 -1.49
C ARG A 189 16.40 16.73 -2.91
N PHE A 190 15.14 16.73 -3.35
CA PHE A 190 14.78 16.33 -4.72
C PHE A 190 15.33 17.27 -5.81
N LEU A 191 15.70 18.51 -5.49
CA LEU A 191 16.38 19.46 -6.39
C LEU A 191 17.88 19.14 -6.55
N ASP A 192 18.43 18.36 -5.62
CA ASP A 192 19.83 17.90 -5.61
C ASP A 192 19.96 16.48 -6.20
N ASP A 193 18.97 15.61 -5.96
CA ASP A 193 18.95 14.21 -6.43
C ASP A 193 17.68 13.87 -7.25
N GLY A 194 17.89 13.44 -8.50
CA GLY A 194 16.86 13.00 -9.43
C GLY A 194 16.21 11.64 -9.09
N GLN A 195 16.86 10.79 -8.29
CA GLN A 195 16.30 9.53 -7.80
C GLN A 195 15.17 9.78 -6.79
N ILE A 196 15.31 10.81 -5.94
CA ILE A 196 14.30 11.17 -4.95
C ILE A 196 12.99 11.58 -5.64
N CYS A 197 11.88 10.96 -5.25
CA CYS A 197 10.55 11.34 -5.66
C CYS A 197 10.05 12.53 -4.83
N LEU A 198 9.56 13.59 -5.48
CA LEU A 198 8.93 14.75 -4.82
C LEU A 198 7.72 14.36 -3.95
N THR A 199 7.04 13.25 -4.27
CA THR A 199 5.97 12.72 -3.44
C THR A 199 6.29 11.31 -2.97
N ASN A 200 5.98 11.05 -1.70
CA ASN A 200 6.00 9.73 -1.07
C ASN A 200 4.89 8.79 -1.60
N ASN A 201 4.05 9.23 -2.54
CA ASN A 201 2.94 8.48 -3.15
C ASN A 201 3.32 7.07 -3.66
N ALA A 202 4.57 6.81 -4.05
CA ALA A 202 5.03 5.46 -4.37
C ALA A 202 5.15 4.59 -3.10
N THR A 203 5.84 5.11 -2.09
CA THR A 203 6.01 4.51 -0.76
C THR A 203 4.68 4.29 -0.06
N GLU A 204 3.77 5.27 -0.07
CA GLU A 204 2.42 5.10 0.51
C GLU A 204 1.60 4.02 -0.20
N ARG A 205 1.66 3.94 -1.54
CA ARG A 205 1.01 2.87 -2.31
C ARG A 205 1.59 1.49 -1.99
N ALA A 206 2.89 1.37 -1.71
CA ALA A 206 3.53 0.12 -1.31
C ALA A 206 3.19 -0.25 0.15
N LEU A 207 3.34 0.71 1.08
CA LEU A 207 3.01 0.55 2.50
C LEU A 207 1.52 0.33 2.73
N ARG A 208 0.64 0.68 1.77
CA ARG A 208 -0.81 0.44 1.84
C ARG A 208 -1.13 -1.01 2.26
N GLY A 209 -0.40 -2.01 1.76
CA GLY A 209 -0.62 -3.40 2.15
C GLY A 209 -0.42 -3.65 3.64
N ILE A 210 0.68 -3.12 4.19
CA ILE A 210 1.02 -3.23 5.62
C ILE A 210 0.08 -2.36 6.46
N ALA A 211 -0.17 -1.12 6.02
CA ALA A 211 -0.99 -0.14 6.73
C ALA A 211 -2.40 -0.67 7.04
N LEU A 212 -2.92 -1.50 6.13
CA LEU A 212 -4.23 -2.12 6.21
C LEU A 212 -4.11 -3.50 6.87
N GLY A 213 -3.14 -4.33 6.48
CA GLY A 213 -2.84 -5.63 7.12
C GLY A 213 -2.65 -5.55 8.64
N ARG A 214 -2.06 -4.47 9.18
CA ARG A 214 -2.01 -4.18 10.63
C ARG A 214 -3.36 -4.29 11.35
N LYS A 215 -4.46 -3.98 10.67
CA LYS A 215 -5.82 -4.07 11.22
C LYS A 215 -6.39 -5.50 11.16
N SER A 216 -5.84 -6.37 10.31
CA SER A 216 -6.16 -7.82 10.23
C SER A 216 -5.34 -8.63 11.22
N TRP A 217 -4.08 -8.23 11.40
CA TRP A 217 -3.11 -8.89 12.27
C TRP A 217 -2.93 -8.13 13.59
N LEU A 218 -4.02 -7.51 14.09
CA LEU A 218 -4.04 -6.68 15.30
C LEU A 218 -3.54 -7.43 16.55
N PHE A 219 -3.57 -8.77 16.50
CA PHE A 219 -3.16 -9.68 17.58
C PHE A 219 -1.85 -10.44 17.27
N ALA A 220 -1.11 -10.06 16.23
CA ALA A 220 0.26 -10.55 15.97
C ALA A 220 1.29 -9.86 16.91
N GLY A 221 0.99 -9.87 18.21
CA GLY A 221 1.60 -9.00 19.22
C GLY A 221 2.89 -9.56 19.85
N SER A 222 3.97 -9.60 19.08
CA SER A 222 5.32 -9.69 19.67
C SER A 222 6.32 -8.94 18.79
N ASP A 223 7.28 -8.25 19.41
CA ASP A 223 8.26 -7.45 18.68
C ASP A 223 9.10 -8.32 17.74
N ARG A 224 9.50 -9.52 18.17
CA ARG A 224 10.13 -10.54 17.32
C ARG A 224 9.25 -11.00 16.14
N GLY A 225 7.93 -10.99 16.30
CA GLY A 225 6.99 -11.24 15.21
C GLY A 225 6.99 -10.08 14.19
N CYS A 226 6.98 -8.85 14.69
CA CYS A 226 7.09 -7.63 13.89
C CYS A 226 8.44 -7.52 13.16
N GLU A 227 9.56 -7.84 13.81
CA GLU A 227 10.90 -7.91 13.23
C GLU A 227 10.96 -8.93 12.08
N ARG A 228 10.48 -10.16 12.32
CA ARG A 228 10.40 -11.22 11.30
C ARG A 228 9.51 -10.80 10.12
N ALA A 229 8.36 -10.20 10.39
CA ALA A 229 7.50 -9.67 9.33
C ALA A 229 8.17 -8.53 8.55
N ALA A 230 8.85 -7.60 9.21
CA ALA A 230 9.58 -6.51 8.58
C ALA A 230 10.75 -7.02 7.71
N LEU A 231 11.50 -8.03 8.17
CA LEU A 231 12.50 -8.73 7.37
C LEU A 231 11.87 -9.36 6.13
N MET A 232 10.83 -10.18 6.27
CA MET A 232 10.16 -10.82 5.13
C MET A 232 9.58 -9.81 4.14
N TYR A 233 8.96 -8.72 4.59
CA TYR A 233 8.51 -7.65 3.71
C TYR A 233 9.68 -6.94 3.03
N THR A 234 10.79 -6.72 3.70
CA THR A 234 11.98 -6.09 3.10
C THR A 234 12.56 -6.97 2.00
N LEU A 235 12.72 -8.27 2.23
CA LEU A 235 13.22 -9.24 1.25
C LEU A 235 12.27 -9.38 0.05
N ILE A 236 10.96 -9.56 0.29
CA ILE A 236 9.94 -9.68 -0.77
C ILE A 236 9.86 -8.40 -1.60
N GLN A 237 9.88 -7.22 -0.98
CA GLN A 237 9.84 -5.97 -1.73
C GLN A 237 11.17 -5.70 -2.44
N ALA A 238 12.33 -6.12 -1.90
CA ALA A 238 13.60 -6.04 -2.60
C ALA A 238 13.62 -6.89 -3.88
N ALA A 239 13.06 -8.12 -3.86
CA ALA A 239 12.88 -8.92 -5.07
C ALA A 239 11.96 -8.23 -6.09
N ARG A 240 10.77 -7.78 -5.67
CA ARG A 240 9.83 -7.04 -6.54
C ARG A 240 10.41 -5.73 -7.09
N LEU A 241 11.31 -5.08 -6.34
CA LEU A 241 12.03 -3.88 -6.77
C LEU A 241 13.19 -4.17 -7.73
N ASN A 242 13.60 -5.43 -7.92
CA ASN A 242 14.57 -5.84 -8.94
C ASN A 242 13.91 -6.67 -10.07
N GLU A 243 12.58 -6.64 -10.15
CA GLU A 243 11.75 -7.40 -11.11
C GLU A 243 11.92 -8.94 -11.04
N VAL A 244 12.48 -9.43 -9.92
CA VAL A 244 12.61 -10.85 -9.58
C VAL A 244 11.34 -11.36 -8.92
N ASP A 245 10.88 -12.57 -9.29
CA ASP A 245 9.77 -13.22 -8.60
C ASP A 245 10.17 -13.62 -7.16
N PRO A 246 9.45 -13.14 -6.11
CA PRO A 246 9.86 -13.41 -4.73
C PRO A 246 9.73 -14.85 -4.29
N GLN A 247 8.82 -15.63 -4.88
CA GLN A 247 8.61 -17.03 -4.49
C GLN A 247 9.71 -17.91 -5.08
N ALA A 248 10.01 -17.76 -6.38
CA ALA A 248 11.10 -18.48 -7.03
C ALA A 248 12.46 -18.14 -6.41
N TRP A 249 12.71 -16.85 -6.13
CA TRP A 249 13.95 -16.40 -5.49
C TRP A 249 14.10 -16.93 -4.06
N LEU A 250 13.05 -16.85 -3.22
CA LEU A 250 13.12 -17.41 -1.87
C LEU A 250 13.29 -18.94 -1.89
N ALA A 251 12.67 -19.65 -2.83
CA ALA A 251 12.83 -21.10 -2.96
C ALA A 251 14.26 -21.50 -3.36
N ASP A 252 14.82 -20.88 -4.40
CA ASP A 252 16.19 -21.15 -4.88
C ASP A 252 17.24 -20.79 -3.81
N VAL A 253 17.11 -19.62 -3.18
CA VAL A 253 17.98 -19.20 -2.07
C VAL A 253 17.89 -20.16 -0.89
N LEU A 254 16.69 -20.50 -0.41
CA LEU A 254 16.55 -21.43 0.73
C LEU A 254 17.02 -22.86 0.40
N ALA A 255 16.97 -23.28 -0.86
CA ALA A 255 17.49 -24.57 -1.29
C ALA A 255 19.02 -24.63 -1.24
N ARG A 256 19.73 -23.56 -1.67
CA ARG A 256 21.20 -23.56 -1.83
C ARG A 256 22.01 -22.79 -0.78
N ILE A 257 21.37 -22.07 0.15
CA ILE A 257 22.07 -21.23 1.14
C ILE A 257 22.98 -22.03 2.10
N ASN A 258 22.68 -23.31 2.36
CA ASN A 258 23.52 -24.16 3.21
C ASN A 258 24.84 -24.56 2.53
N ASP A 259 24.86 -24.65 1.20
CA ASP A 259 26.03 -25.03 0.41
C ASP A 259 26.83 -23.80 -0.08
N GLN A 260 26.26 -22.60 0.04
CA GLN A 260 26.90 -21.35 -0.35
C GLN A 260 27.93 -20.89 0.69
N ALA A 261 29.19 -20.71 0.26
CA ALA A 261 30.21 -20.14 1.14
C ALA A 261 29.88 -18.69 1.55
N ILE A 262 30.16 -18.32 2.81
CA ILE A 262 29.72 -17.06 3.43
C ILE A 262 30.13 -15.81 2.62
N ARG A 263 31.34 -15.80 2.04
CA ARG A 263 31.85 -14.71 1.19
C ARG A 263 31.02 -14.50 -0.09
N ASP A 264 30.39 -15.56 -0.58
CA ASP A 264 29.68 -15.64 -1.86
C ASP A 264 28.15 -15.42 -1.68
N LEU A 265 27.67 -15.19 -0.45
CA LEU A 265 26.26 -14.86 -0.15
C LEU A 265 25.75 -13.62 -0.88
N ALA A 266 26.63 -12.69 -1.28
CA ALA A 266 26.26 -11.50 -2.03
C ALA A 266 25.62 -11.83 -3.40
N ALA A 267 25.90 -12.99 -3.99
CA ALA A 267 25.27 -13.46 -5.22
C ALA A 267 23.82 -13.97 -5.03
N LEU A 268 23.38 -14.18 -3.78
CA LEU A 268 22.00 -14.57 -3.45
C LEU A 268 21.06 -13.36 -3.28
N LEU A 269 21.60 -12.13 -3.26
CA LEU A 269 20.82 -10.90 -3.06
C LEU A 269 20.02 -10.54 -4.33
N PRO A 270 18.78 -10.01 -4.25
CA PRO A 270 17.89 -9.89 -5.41
C PRO A 270 18.38 -9.02 -6.58
N TRP A 271 19.37 -8.17 -6.36
CA TRP A 271 20.00 -7.33 -7.39
C TRP A 271 21.21 -7.96 -8.07
N ASN A 272 21.73 -9.06 -7.51
CA ASN A 272 22.82 -9.88 -8.06
C ASN A 272 22.34 -11.29 -8.47
N TYR A 273 21.05 -11.60 -8.23
CA TYR A 273 20.53 -12.95 -8.28
C TYR A 273 20.44 -13.49 -9.70
N THR A 274 21.18 -14.58 -9.94
CA THR A 274 20.99 -15.48 -11.08
C THR A 274 20.25 -16.73 -10.59
N PRO A 275 19.14 -17.15 -11.22
CA PRO A 275 18.46 -18.39 -10.87
C PRO A 275 19.32 -19.60 -11.22
N ALA A 276 19.20 -20.68 -10.44
CA ALA A 276 19.79 -21.96 -10.80
C ALA A 276 19.18 -22.50 -12.12
N PRO A 277 19.95 -23.19 -12.97
CA PRO A 277 19.39 -23.84 -14.16
C PRO A 277 18.39 -24.93 -13.75
N THR A 278 17.15 -24.81 -14.20
CA THR A 278 16.09 -25.76 -13.87
C THR A 278 16.42 -27.15 -14.42
N SER A 279 16.76 -28.07 -13.51
CA SER A 279 16.80 -29.51 -13.83
C SER A 279 15.38 -29.99 -14.10
N LEU A 280 15.04 -30.15 -15.39
CA LEU A 280 13.86 -30.88 -15.81
C LEU A 280 14.12 -32.37 -15.57
N ALA A 281 13.62 -32.88 -14.44
CA ALA A 281 13.53 -34.31 -14.21
C ALA A 281 12.61 -34.95 -15.27
N ALA A 282 13.07 -36.04 -15.87
CA ALA A 282 12.35 -36.86 -16.84
C ALA A 282 11.69 -38.08 -16.17
#